data_AF-A0A7R9B9X6-F1
#
_entry.id   AF-A0A7R9B9X6-F1
#
_cell.length_a   1.000
_cell.length_b   1.000
_cell.length_c   1.000
_cell.angle_alpha   90.00
_cell.angle_beta   90.00
_cell.angle_gamma   90.00
#
_symmetry.space_group_name_H-M   'P 1'
#
loop_
_entity.id
_entity.type
_entity.pdbx_description
1 polymer ?
#
loop_
_entity_poly.entity_id
_entity_poly.type
_entity_poly.pdbx_seq_one_letter_code
_entity_poly.pdbx_strand_id
1 'polypeptide(L)'
;LSEKGAYNPVKYIYTHDDIRNITEYARLRGIRVVPEFDTPGHTLSWGPAVPNLLTPCYYDGEPDGTFGPIDPSVPENYIFLRNLFSEVVALFPDKYLHLGGDEVSFDCW
;
A
#
# COMPACT_ATOMS: atom_id res chain seq x y z
N LEU A 1 4.76 -6.22 -4.84
CA LEU A 1 5.09 -4.90 -4.27
C LEU A 1 6.53 -4.84 -3.75
N SER A 2 6.87 -5.63 -2.73
CA SER A 2 8.16 -5.55 -2.02
C SER A 2 9.41 -5.70 -2.90
N GLU A 3 9.39 -6.55 -3.94
CA GLU A 3 10.55 -6.74 -4.84
C GLU A 3 11.04 -5.45 -5.51
N LYS A 4 10.14 -4.49 -5.77
CA LYS A 4 10.48 -3.20 -6.40
C LYS A 4 10.24 -1.98 -5.51
N GLY A 5 9.50 -2.14 -4.41
CA GLY A 5 9.14 -1.04 -3.50
C GLY A 5 9.92 -1.03 -2.17
N ALA A 6 10.58 -2.12 -1.79
CA ALA A 6 11.37 -2.17 -0.57
C ALA A 6 12.78 -1.57 -0.77
N TYR A 7 13.34 -1.00 0.29
CA TYR A 7 14.74 -0.52 0.29
C TYR A 7 15.76 -1.60 -0.09
N ASN A 8 15.49 -2.85 0.28
CA ASN A 8 16.24 -4.01 -0.17
C ASN A 8 15.29 -5.21 -0.31
N PRO A 9 15.17 -5.83 -1.50
CA PRO A 9 14.15 -6.83 -1.78
C PRO A 9 14.40 -8.18 -1.07
N VAL A 10 15.52 -8.34 -0.39
CA VAL A 10 15.88 -9.57 0.36
C VAL A 10 15.98 -9.30 1.86
N LYS A 11 16.63 -8.21 2.26
CA LYS A 11 16.96 -7.92 3.66
C LYS A 11 15.87 -7.16 4.40
N TYR A 12 15.13 -6.29 3.72
CA TYR A 12 14.18 -5.36 4.35
C TYR A 12 12.77 -5.67 3.89
N ILE A 13 12.34 -6.90 4.14
CA ILE A 13 11.02 -7.42 3.79
C ILE A 13 10.35 -8.06 5.01
N TYR A 14 9.03 -8.05 5.01
CA TYR A 14 8.22 -8.90 5.88
C TYR A 14 7.57 -9.98 5.02
N THR A 15 7.87 -11.24 5.32
CA THR A 15 7.26 -12.39 4.66
C THR A 15 5.93 -12.73 5.31
N HIS A 16 5.14 -13.60 4.65
CA HIS A 16 3.94 -14.16 5.27
C HIS A 16 4.22 -14.92 6.58
N ASP A 17 5.40 -15.56 6.70
CA ASP A 17 5.81 -16.19 7.96
C ASP A 17 6.12 -15.17 9.05
N ASP A 18 6.74 -14.03 8.71
CA ASP A 18 6.97 -12.94 9.67
C ASP A 18 5.64 -12.39 10.18
N ILE A 19 4.66 -12.17 9.28
CA ILE A 19 3.32 -11.72 9.66
C ILE A 19 2.63 -12.72 10.59
N ARG A 20 2.69 -14.03 10.27
CA ARG A 20 2.17 -15.10 11.15
C ARG A 20 2.85 -15.09 12.52
N ASN A 21 4.17 -14.94 12.55
CA ASN A 21 4.92 -14.89 13.81
C ASN A 21 4.56 -13.66 14.65
N ILE A 22 4.44 -12.48 14.03
CA ILE A 22 4.05 -11.24 14.71
C ILE A 22 2.65 -11.38 15.31
N THR A 23 1.69 -11.83 14.51
CA THR A 23 0.29 -11.97 14.93
C THR A 23 0.13 -12.99 16.05
N GLU A 24 0.77 -14.16 15.96
CA GLU A 24 0.72 -15.17 17.02
C GLU A 24 1.43 -14.72 18.29
N TYR A 25 2.59 -14.08 18.16
CA TYR A 25 3.34 -13.57 19.30
C TYR A 25 2.54 -12.51 20.08
N ALA A 26 1.84 -11.62 19.37
CA ALA A 26 0.92 -10.64 19.93
C ALA A 26 -0.30 -11.31 20.58
N ARG A 27 -0.90 -12.31 19.91
CA ARG A 27 -2.06 -13.06 20.42
C ARG A 27 -1.77 -13.72 21.77
N LEU A 28 -0.60 -14.34 21.92
CA LEU A 28 -0.16 -14.96 23.18
C LEU A 28 -0.04 -13.97 24.35
N ARG A 29 -0.07 -12.67 24.08
CA ARG A 29 0.01 -11.57 25.06
C ARG A 29 -1.27 -10.75 25.16
N GLY A 30 -2.34 -11.17 24.48
CA GLY A 30 -3.60 -10.41 24.45
C GLY A 30 -3.49 -9.07 23.72
N ILE A 31 -2.52 -8.93 22.80
CA ILE A 31 -2.32 -7.72 22.00
C ILE A 31 -2.96 -7.93 20.63
N ARG A 32 -3.72 -6.94 20.17
CA ARG A 32 -4.30 -6.91 18.83
C ARG A 32 -3.29 -6.36 17.83
N VAL A 33 -3.29 -6.90 16.61
CA VAL A 33 -2.51 -6.40 15.49
C VAL A 33 -3.48 -5.85 14.45
N VAL A 34 -3.51 -4.52 14.32
CA VAL A 34 -4.35 -3.82 13.34
C VAL A 34 -3.40 -3.30 12.26
N PRO A 35 -3.34 -3.93 11.08
CA PRO A 35 -2.47 -3.47 10.01
C PRO A 35 -2.99 -2.17 9.39
N GLU A 36 -2.08 -1.42 8.80
CA GLU A 36 -2.39 -0.23 8.01
C GLU A 36 -1.74 -0.33 6.64
N PHE A 37 -2.54 -0.05 5.61
CA PHE A 37 -2.10 0.15 4.23
C PHE A 37 -2.76 1.42 3.72
N ASP A 38 -2.13 2.56 4.00
CA ASP A 38 -2.68 3.88 3.72
C ASP A 38 -2.83 4.14 2.22
N THR A 39 -3.99 4.67 1.85
CA THR A 39 -4.38 5.05 0.49
C THR A 39 -5.37 6.24 0.53
N PRO A 40 -5.42 7.10 -0.50
CA PRO A 40 -4.61 7.07 -1.72
C PRO A 40 -3.25 7.78 -1.58
N GLY A 41 -3.04 8.56 -0.52
CA GLY A 41 -1.78 9.21 -0.18
C GLY A 41 -0.69 8.21 0.22
N HIS A 42 0.53 8.69 0.49
CA HIS A 42 1.64 7.88 1.02
C HIS A 42 1.99 6.58 0.24
N THR A 43 1.67 6.54 -1.06
CA THR A 43 1.72 5.32 -1.90
C THR A 43 2.86 5.29 -2.93
N LEU A 44 3.81 6.23 -2.87
CA LEU A 44 4.93 6.32 -3.84
C LEU A 44 5.70 5.00 -4.00
N SER A 45 5.90 4.24 -2.93
CA SER A 45 6.61 2.95 -2.95
C SER A 45 5.86 1.84 -3.70
N TRP A 46 4.58 2.02 -4.02
CA TRP A 46 3.75 1.02 -4.68
C TRP A 46 3.91 1.09 -6.20
N GLY A 47 4.13 2.29 -6.74
CA GLY A 47 4.21 2.58 -8.17
C GLY A 47 5.20 1.72 -8.97
N PRO A 48 6.46 1.53 -8.52
CA PRO A 48 7.44 0.72 -9.26
C PRO A 48 7.01 -0.73 -9.53
N ALA A 49 6.15 -1.28 -8.66
CA ALA A 49 5.64 -2.64 -8.77
C ALA A 49 4.32 -2.75 -9.53
N VAL A 50 3.55 -1.66 -9.62
CA VAL A 50 2.21 -1.63 -10.23
C VAL A 50 2.15 -0.48 -11.23
N PRO A 51 2.44 -0.74 -12.51
CA PRO A 51 2.36 0.28 -13.55
C PRO A 51 0.98 0.95 -13.58
N ASN A 52 0.95 2.26 -13.79
CA ASN A 52 -0.27 3.09 -13.87
C ASN A 52 -1.10 3.18 -12.58
N LEU A 53 -0.56 2.75 -11.44
CA LEU A 53 -1.24 2.90 -10.15
C LEU A 53 -1.28 4.35 -9.67
N LEU A 54 -0.18 5.09 -9.82
CA LEU A 54 -0.02 6.45 -9.32
C LEU A 54 -0.29 7.47 -10.43
N THR A 55 -0.79 8.63 -10.04
CA THR A 55 -1.07 9.73 -10.97
C THR A 55 0.25 10.34 -11.45
N PRO A 56 0.54 10.40 -12.76
CA PRO A 56 1.68 11.17 -13.27
C PRO A 56 1.40 12.67 -13.14
N CYS A 57 2.33 13.42 -12.57
CA CYS A 57 2.16 14.87 -12.41
C CYS A 57 2.56 15.62 -13.68
N TYR A 58 1.92 16.77 -13.92
CA TYR A 58 2.13 17.60 -15.11
C TYR A 58 2.56 19.01 -14.73
N TYR A 59 3.49 19.55 -15.51
CA TYR A 59 3.88 20.96 -15.46
C TYR A 59 3.85 21.52 -16.88
N ASP A 60 3.10 22.61 -17.07
CA ASP A 60 2.93 23.27 -18.38
C ASP A 60 2.43 22.32 -19.50
N GLY A 61 1.55 21.37 -19.13
CA GLY A 61 0.93 20.42 -20.06
C GLY A 61 1.76 19.18 -20.38
N GLU A 62 2.98 19.06 -19.84
CA GLU A 62 3.87 17.91 -20.04
C GLU A 62 4.12 17.16 -18.72
N PRO A 63 4.30 15.82 -18.75
CA PRO A 63 4.66 15.07 -17.55
C PRO A 63 6.00 15.53 -16.97
N ASP A 64 6.03 15.87 -15.68
CA ASP A 64 7.25 16.37 -15.02
C ASP A 64 8.19 15.24 -14.53
N GLY A 65 7.75 13.99 -14.70
CA GLY A 65 8.48 12.78 -14.29
C GLY A 65 8.25 12.36 -12.85
N THR A 66 7.42 13.10 -12.10
CA THR A 66 7.01 12.76 -10.74
C THR A 66 5.63 12.11 -10.71
N PHE A 67 5.31 11.51 -9.56
CA PHE A 67 4.04 10.83 -9.34
C PHE A 67 3.40 11.32 -8.04
N GLY A 68 2.07 11.42 -8.04
CA GLY A 68 1.25 11.80 -6.89
C GLY A 68 0.57 10.61 -6.23
N PRO A 69 -0.60 10.83 -5.60
CA PRO A 69 -1.43 9.77 -5.03
C PRO A 69 -1.88 8.74 -6.06
N ILE A 70 -2.42 7.61 -5.58
CA ILE A 70 -3.12 6.62 -6.44
C ILE A 70 -4.12 7.35 -7.34
N ASP A 71 -4.10 7.02 -8.63
CA ASP A 71 -5.03 7.58 -9.61
C ASP A 71 -6.42 6.95 -9.43
N PRO A 72 -7.43 7.71 -8.96
CA PRO A 72 -8.77 7.20 -8.75
C PRO A 72 -9.60 7.17 -10.05
N SER A 73 -9.09 7.69 -11.16
CA SER A 73 -9.80 7.72 -12.44
C SER A 73 -9.67 6.40 -13.23
N VAL A 74 -8.74 5.52 -12.84
CA VAL A 74 -8.41 4.27 -13.53
C VAL A 74 -9.15 3.08 -12.87
N PRO A 75 -10.12 2.43 -13.55
CA PRO A 75 -10.89 1.31 -12.99
C PRO A 75 -10.04 0.12 -12.52
N GLU A 76 -8.93 -0.15 -13.21
CA GLU A 76 -8.01 -1.25 -12.91
C GLU A 76 -7.37 -1.09 -11.52
N ASN A 77 -7.18 0.13 -11.04
CA ASN A 77 -6.62 0.40 -9.71
C ASN A 77 -7.54 -0.14 -8.60
N TYR A 78 -8.86 -0.09 -8.79
CA TYR A 78 -9.82 -0.67 -7.84
C TYR A 78 -9.79 -2.21 -7.82
N ILE A 79 -9.46 -2.85 -8.94
CA ILE A 79 -9.27 -4.31 -9.00
C ILE A 79 -7.99 -4.69 -8.23
N PHE A 80 -6.90 -3.94 -8.43
CA PHE A 80 -5.67 -4.12 -7.68
C PHE A 80 -5.90 -3.96 -6.16
N LEU A 81 -6.55 -2.87 -5.74
CA LEU A 81 -6.85 -2.61 -4.33
C LEU A 81 -7.71 -3.72 -3.72
N ARG A 82 -8.74 -4.18 -4.43
CA ARG A 82 -9.58 -5.31 -3.98
C ARG A 82 -8.75 -6.56 -3.73
N ASN A 83 -7.86 -6.91 -4.66
CA ASN A 83 -7.03 -8.12 -4.54
C ASN A 83 -6.04 -7.98 -3.38
N LEU A 84 -5.37 -6.83 -3.26
CA LEU A 84 -4.45 -6.54 -2.16
C LEU A 84 -5.17 -6.66 -0.81
N PHE A 85 -6.29 -5.96 -0.63
CA PHE A 85 -7.00 -5.99 0.65
C PHE A 85 -7.62 -7.36 0.95
N SER A 86 -7.99 -8.15 -0.07
CA SER A 86 -8.43 -9.54 0.12
C SER A 86 -7.31 -10.41 0.71
N GLU A 87 -6.06 -10.21 0.30
CA GLU A 87 -4.91 -10.88 0.89
C GLU A 87 -4.64 -10.38 2.31
N VAL A 88 -4.66 -9.06 2.54
CA VAL A 88 -4.41 -8.46 3.86
C VAL A 88 -5.39 -9.01 4.90
N VAL A 89 -6.70 -9.00 4.62
CA VAL A 89 -7.70 -9.51 5.58
C VAL A 89 -7.58 -11.01 5.83
N ALA A 90 -6.99 -11.78 4.91
CA ALA A 90 -6.70 -13.20 5.12
C ALA A 90 -5.49 -13.43 6.05
N LEU A 91 -4.54 -12.49 6.09
CA LEU A 91 -3.32 -12.60 6.90
C LEU A 91 -3.46 -12.01 8.30
N PHE A 92 -4.31 -11.01 8.47
CA PHE A 92 -4.52 -10.32 9.74
C PHE A 92 -5.91 -10.64 10.30
N PRO A 93 -6.03 -11.48 11.34
CA PRO A 93 -7.32 -11.97 11.82
C PRO A 93 -8.10 -10.98 12.70
N ASP A 94 -7.58 -9.76 12.94
CA ASP A 94 -8.32 -8.75 13.69
C ASP A 94 -9.56 -8.29 12.91
N LYS A 95 -10.60 -7.86 13.63
CA LYS A 95 -11.84 -7.39 12.99
C LYS A 95 -11.70 -6.04 12.31
N TYR A 96 -10.64 -5.31 12.62
CA TYR A 96 -10.40 -3.96 12.12
C TYR A 96 -9.12 -3.93 11.27
N LEU A 97 -9.18 -3.08 10.25
CA LEU A 97 -8.09 -2.74 9.33
C LEU A 97 -8.03 -1.21 9.28
N HIS A 98 -6.84 -0.63 9.38
CA HIS A 98 -6.67 0.81 9.16
C HIS A 98 -6.45 1.06 7.66
N LEU A 99 -7.30 1.90 7.06
CA LEU A 99 -7.22 2.23 5.63
C LEU A 99 -6.40 3.51 5.37
N GLY A 100 -5.95 4.18 6.42
CA GLY A 100 -5.30 5.49 6.35
C GLY A 100 -6.26 6.57 5.88
N GLY A 101 -5.91 7.23 4.78
CA GLY A 101 -6.70 8.26 4.12
C GLY A 101 -6.30 9.68 4.51
N ASP A 102 -5.11 9.89 5.07
CA ASP A 102 -4.62 11.19 5.51
C ASP A 102 -3.72 11.88 4.47
N GLU A 103 -3.54 13.20 4.66
CA GLU A 103 -2.56 14.05 3.99
C GLU A 103 -2.48 13.94 2.45
N VAL A 104 -3.59 13.62 1.79
CA VAL A 104 -3.67 13.54 0.33
C VAL A 104 -3.48 14.93 -0.28
N SER A 105 -2.35 15.14 -0.97
CA SER A 105 -2.17 16.31 -1.83
C SER A 105 -2.95 16.15 -3.13
N PHE A 106 -3.68 17.19 -3.50
CA PHE A 106 -4.44 17.24 -4.75
C PHE A 106 -3.68 17.90 -5.90
N ASP A 107 -2.48 18.43 -5.67
CA ASP A 107 -1.77 19.25 -6.68
C ASP A 107 -1.41 18.47 -7.96
N CYS A 108 -1.30 17.15 -7.87
CA CYS A 108 -0.95 16.26 -8.98
C CYS A 108 -2.18 15.65 -9.68
N TRP A 109 -3.37 15.73 -9.08
CA TRP A 109 -4.64 15.30 -9.71
C TRP A 109 -5.20 16.42 -10.59
#